data_AF-A0A6A7G2G7-F1
#
_entry.id   AF-A0A6A7G2G7-F1
#
_cell.length_a   1.000
_cell.length_b   1.000
_cell.length_c   1.000
_cell.angle_alpha   90.00
_cell.angle_beta   90.00
_cell.angle_gamma   90.00
#
_symmetry.space_group_name_H-M   'P 1'
#
loop_
_entity.id
_entity.type
_entity.pdbx_description
1 polymer ?
#
loop_
_entity_poly.entity_id
_entity_poly.type
_entity_poly.pdbx_seq_one_letter_code
_entity_poly.pdbx_strand_id
1 'polypeptide(L)'
;MSGLSMDQDTAQKLFSEGAVAVLLNVPPLMEVGIDLHSWNVGPKFKGIKMIPPGLHFIYYSAVSRQGETAPRTGFFHHFKPGEVLLRVYQPHTEDFREESPEQQERVSQHLRSLDPNLGPYPLDTWRRWVALTQHITTQHLASVLPLSGMVRSVAETPSASSSNATTSHSNNS
;
A
#
# COMPACT_ATOMS: atom_id res chain seq x y z
N MET A 1 -8.02 -15.20 -29.60
CA MET A 1 -8.42 -15.06 -28.19
C MET A 1 -9.11 -13.71 -28.06
N SER A 2 -10.43 -13.71 -27.88
CA SER A 2 -11.24 -12.50 -27.81
C SER A 2 -11.02 -11.79 -26.48
N GLY A 3 -10.40 -10.62 -26.51
CA GLY A 3 -10.34 -9.72 -25.36
C GLY A 3 -11.76 -9.40 -24.92
N LEU A 4 -12.12 -9.82 -23.70
CA LEU A 4 -13.37 -9.41 -23.08
C LEU A 4 -13.24 -7.93 -22.72
N SER A 5 -13.52 -7.03 -23.68
CA SER A 5 -13.60 -5.60 -23.38
C SER A 5 -14.71 -5.40 -22.35
N MET A 6 -14.39 -4.70 -21.28
CA MET A 6 -15.37 -4.24 -20.32
C MET A 6 -16.39 -3.36 -21.06
N ASP A 7 -17.68 -3.62 -20.91
CA ASP A 7 -18.68 -2.72 -21.47
C ASP A 7 -18.60 -1.35 -20.77
N GLN A 8 -18.96 -0.31 -21.51
CA GLN A 8 -18.79 1.08 -21.09
C GLN A 8 -19.61 1.40 -19.84
N ASP A 9 -20.79 0.81 -19.69
CA ASP A 9 -21.68 1.04 -18.54
C ASP A 9 -21.10 0.46 -17.24
N THR A 10 -20.51 -0.74 -17.31
CA THR A 10 -19.78 -1.36 -16.21
C THR A 10 -18.57 -0.53 -15.82
N ALA A 11 -17.77 -0.08 -16.80
CA ALA A 11 -16.62 0.79 -16.55
C ALA A 11 -17.03 2.12 -15.90
N GLN A 12 -18.16 2.69 -16.34
CA GLN A 12 -18.66 3.98 -15.86
C GLN A 12 -19.28 3.88 -14.46
N LYS A 13 -19.92 2.76 -14.14
CA LYS A 13 -20.39 2.48 -12.78
C LYS A 13 -19.22 2.30 -11.80
N LEU A 14 -18.21 1.54 -12.19
CA LEU A 14 -16.98 1.37 -11.40
C LEU A 14 -16.23 2.67 -11.22
N PHE A 15 -16.22 3.53 -12.24
CA PHE A 15 -15.69 4.88 -12.16
C PHE A 15 -16.43 5.73 -11.12
N SER A 16 -17.77 5.65 -11.09
CA SER A 16 -18.59 6.45 -10.18
C SER A 16 -18.46 6.06 -8.71
N GLU A 17 -18.16 4.79 -8.44
CA GLU A 17 -18.05 4.21 -7.08
C GLU A 17 -16.58 3.97 -6.67
N GLY A 18 -15.63 4.35 -7.51
CA GLY A 18 -14.22 4.06 -7.31
C GLY A 18 -13.64 4.76 -6.09
N ALA A 19 -12.98 3.98 -5.24
CA ALA A 19 -12.22 4.50 -4.12
C ALA A 19 -10.91 5.16 -4.57
N VAL A 20 -10.27 5.86 -3.65
CA VAL A 20 -8.97 6.51 -3.83
C VAL A 20 -8.04 6.12 -2.68
N ALA A 21 -6.83 5.70 -3.03
CA ALA A 21 -5.72 5.60 -2.09
C ALA A 21 -4.82 6.83 -2.26
N VAL A 22 -4.84 7.74 -1.29
CA VAL A 22 -3.94 8.90 -1.22
C VAL A 22 -2.67 8.51 -0.48
N LEU A 23 -1.55 8.60 -1.18
CA LEU A 23 -0.22 8.24 -0.70
C LEU A 23 0.66 9.50 -0.67
N LEU A 24 0.89 10.05 0.51
CA LEU A 24 1.67 11.29 0.68
C LEU A 24 3.15 11.00 0.99
N ASN A 25 3.98 12.00 0.72
CA ASN A 25 5.44 11.98 0.95
C ASN A 25 6.19 10.84 0.26
N VAL A 26 5.60 10.30 -0.81
CA VAL A 26 6.22 9.27 -1.63
C VAL A 26 7.48 9.84 -2.29
N PRO A 27 8.66 9.24 -2.08
CA PRO A 27 9.88 9.65 -2.76
C PRO A 27 9.76 9.45 -4.28
N PRO A 28 10.32 10.35 -5.10
CA PRO A 28 10.42 10.13 -6.54
C PRO A 28 11.19 8.83 -6.83
N LEU A 29 10.84 8.18 -7.94
CA LEU A 29 11.42 6.92 -8.43
C LEU A 29 11.12 5.68 -7.57
N MET A 30 10.45 5.82 -6.41
CA MET A 30 9.98 4.68 -5.63
C MET A 30 9.07 3.79 -6.50
N GLU A 31 9.21 2.47 -6.40
CA GLU A 31 8.22 1.56 -6.99
C GLU A 31 6.97 1.60 -6.12
N VAL A 32 5.81 1.88 -6.72
CA VAL A 32 4.50 1.73 -6.09
C VAL A 32 3.67 0.82 -6.97
N GLY A 33 2.94 -0.10 -6.36
CA GLY A 33 2.05 -1.00 -7.06
C GLY A 33 0.75 -1.24 -6.31
N ILE A 34 -0.23 -1.66 -7.10
CA ILE A 34 -1.50 -2.17 -6.64
C ILE A 34 -1.81 -3.44 -7.42
N ASP A 35 -2.14 -4.50 -6.68
CA ASP A 35 -2.48 -5.81 -7.20
C ASP A 35 -1.40 -6.38 -8.15
N LEU A 36 -1.70 -6.44 -9.46
CA LEU A 36 -0.85 -7.06 -10.49
C LEU A 36 0.02 -6.05 -11.24
N HIS A 37 0.02 -4.78 -10.84
CA HIS A 37 0.70 -3.70 -11.56
C HIS A 37 1.54 -2.83 -10.61
N SER A 38 2.73 -2.44 -11.07
CA SER A 38 3.60 -1.47 -10.39
C SER A 38 4.24 -0.50 -11.38
N TRP A 39 4.69 0.64 -10.86
CA TRP A 39 5.36 1.70 -11.61
C TRP A 39 6.38 2.41 -10.72
N ASN A 40 7.45 2.94 -11.32
CA ASN A 40 8.25 3.97 -10.68
C ASN A 40 7.50 5.30 -10.75
N VAL A 41 7.27 5.92 -9.59
CA VAL A 41 6.42 7.11 -9.53
C VAL A 41 7.22 8.42 -9.64
N GLY A 42 6.60 9.43 -10.23
CA GLY A 42 7.19 10.77 -10.37
C GLY A 42 7.02 11.63 -9.11
N PRO A 43 7.71 12.79 -9.04
CA PRO A 43 7.69 13.69 -7.87
C PRO A 43 6.32 14.29 -7.55
N LYS A 44 5.40 14.28 -8.52
CA LYS A 44 4.03 14.77 -8.35
C LYS A 44 3.04 13.68 -7.93
N PHE A 45 3.45 12.41 -7.85
CA PHE A 45 2.54 11.33 -7.51
C PHE A 45 1.96 11.51 -6.10
N LYS A 46 0.65 11.30 -5.96
CA LYS A 46 -0.08 11.40 -4.69
C LYS A 46 -1.01 10.23 -4.43
N GLY A 47 -0.97 9.18 -5.25
CA GLY A 47 -1.80 7.99 -5.04
C GLY A 47 -2.51 7.48 -6.28
N ILE A 48 -3.56 6.68 -6.04
CA ILE A 48 -4.26 5.87 -7.05
C ILE A 48 -5.76 6.13 -6.91
N LYS A 49 -6.43 6.39 -8.04
CA LYS A 49 -7.89 6.64 -8.10
C LYS A 49 -8.61 5.59 -8.92
N MET A 50 -9.94 5.57 -8.76
CA MET A 50 -10.85 4.64 -9.43
C MET A 50 -10.60 3.19 -9.03
N ILE A 51 -10.21 2.95 -7.77
CA ILE A 51 -10.00 1.61 -7.24
C ILE A 51 -11.37 0.97 -7.03
N PRO A 52 -11.69 -0.16 -7.69
CA PRO A 52 -12.96 -0.83 -7.48
C PRO A 52 -13.16 -1.25 -6.01
N PRO A 53 -14.41 -1.34 -5.52
CA PRO A 53 -14.66 -1.88 -4.20
C PRO A 53 -14.19 -3.34 -4.08
N GLY A 54 -13.67 -3.70 -2.91
CA GLY A 54 -13.20 -5.06 -2.62
C GLY A 54 -11.78 -5.11 -2.07
N LEU A 55 -11.24 -6.32 -1.97
CA LEU A 55 -9.90 -6.56 -1.48
C LEU A 55 -8.85 -6.15 -2.51
N HIS A 56 -7.86 -5.37 -2.10
CA HIS A 56 -6.72 -4.95 -2.92
C HIS A 56 -5.42 -5.05 -2.12
N PHE A 57 -4.29 -5.21 -2.81
CA PHE A 57 -2.97 -5.23 -2.20
C PHE A 57 -2.14 -4.06 -2.71
N ILE A 58 -1.82 -3.11 -1.82
CA ILE A 58 -0.95 -1.98 -2.13
C ILE A 58 0.45 -2.31 -1.64
N TYR A 59 1.43 -2.14 -2.50
CA TYR A 59 2.82 -2.43 -2.18
C TYR A 59 3.75 -1.39 -2.77
N TYR A 60 4.95 -1.35 -2.23
CA TYR A 60 5.98 -0.42 -2.64
C TYR A 60 7.36 -1.01 -2.36
N SER A 61 8.35 -0.46 -3.04
CA SER A 61 9.74 -0.74 -2.76
C SER A 61 10.56 0.52 -2.94
N ALA A 62 11.37 0.82 -1.92
CA ALA A 62 12.37 1.87 -2.00
C ALA A 62 13.42 1.51 -3.05
N VAL A 63 13.88 2.51 -3.80
CA VAL A 63 14.96 2.34 -4.77
C VAL A 63 16.17 3.12 -4.26
N SER A 64 17.31 2.44 -4.13
CA SER A 64 18.55 3.06 -3.70
C SER A 64 19.06 4.05 -4.75
N ARG A 65 20.01 4.92 -4.37
CA ARG A 65 20.65 5.86 -5.32
C ARG A 65 21.43 5.14 -6.43
N GLN A 66 21.82 3.90 -6.20
CA GLN A 66 22.47 3.02 -7.17
C GLN A 66 21.47 2.29 -8.09
N GLY A 67 20.17 2.50 -7.91
CA GLY A 67 19.12 1.84 -8.69
C GLY A 67 18.76 0.44 -8.18
N GLU A 68 19.18 0.06 -6.98
CA GLU A 68 18.83 -1.23 -6.38
C GLU A 68 17.46 -1.15 -5.69
N THR A 69 16.57 -2.06 -6.05
CA THR A 69 15.22 -2.15 -5.47
C THR A 69 15.27 -2.90 -4.15
N ALA A 70 14.79 -2.28 -3.08
CA ALA A 70 14.66 -2.87 -1.76
C ALA A 70 13.61 -4.00 -1.76
N PRO A 71 13.56 -4.84 -0.70
CA PRO A 71 12.46 -5.78 -0.52
C PRO A 71 11.09 -5.09 -0.57
N ARG A 72 10.15 -5.69 -1.31
CA ARG A 72 8.77 -5.18 -1.36
C ARG A 72 8.11 -5.26 0.00
N THR A 73 7.47 -4.17 0.38
CA THR A 73 6.58 -4.08 1.55
C THR A 73 5.20 -3.68 1.06
N GLY A 74 4.14 -4.18 1.68
CA GLY A 74 2.79 -3.82 1.32
C GLY A 74 1.77 -4.21 2.37
N PHE A 75 0.51 -3.88 2.12
CA PHE A 75 -0.61 -4.19 2.98
C PHE A 75 -1.86 -4.48 2.15
N PHE A 76 -2.73 -5.31 2.69
CA PHE A 76 -4.05 -5.53 2.14
C PHE A 76 -5.01 -4.48 2.67
N HIS A 77 -5.92 -4.02 1.81
CA HIS A 77 -7.02 -3.13 2.19
C HIS A 77 -8.30 -3.57 1.50
N HIS A 78 -9.42 -3.54 2.23
CA HIS A 78 -10.73 -3.84 1.65
C HIS A 78 -11.49 -2.54 1.41
N PHE A 79 -11.42 -2.02 0.19
CA PHE A 79 -12.02 -0.75 -0.19
C PHE A 79 -13.54 -0.81 -0.20
N LYS A 80 -14.17 0.19 0.40
CA LYS A 80 -15.61 0.48 0.27
C LYS A 80 -15.86 1.40 -0.92
N PRO A 81 -17.09 1.39 -1.50
CA PRO A 81 -17.46 2.35 -2.54
C PRO A 81 -17.18 3.80 -2.11
N GLY A 82 -16.46 4.54 -2.94
CA GLY A 82 -16.11 5.94 -2.73
C GLY A 82 -15.16 6.22 -1.55
N GLU A 83 -14.53 5.19 -0.97
CA GLU A 83 -13.61 5.37 0.15
C GLU A 83 -12.37 6.20 -0.22
N VAL A 84 -11.91 7.03 0.71
CA VAL A 84 -10.60 7.69 0.63
C VAL A 84 -9.69 7.13 1.71
N LEU A 85 -8.74 6.31 1.30
CA LEU A 85 -7.68 5.77 2.16
C LEU A 85 -6.51 6.75 2.18
N LEU A 86 -6.09 7.20 3.37
CA LEU A 86 -4.90 8.04 3.53
C LEU A 86 -3.75 7.24 4.14
N ARG A 87 -2.58 7.33 3.51
CA ARG A 87 -1.31 6.82 4.01
C ARG A 87 -0.19 7.83 3.78
N VAL A 88 0.67 8.01 4.77
CA VAL A 88 1.79 8.95 4.70
C VAL A 88 3.10 8.19 4.86
N TYR A 89 3.97 8.31 3.85
CA TYR A 89 5.28 7.67 3.86
C TYR A 89 6.21 8.36 4.86
N GLN A 90 6.90 7.55 5.66
CA GLN A 90 7.87 7.97 6.66
C GLN A 90 9.27 7.56 6.23
N PRO A 91 10.13 8.49 5.74
CA PRO A 91 11.46 8.15 5.25
C PRO A 91 12.35 7.44 6.27
N HIS A 92 12.19 7.74 7.56
CA HIS A 92 13.01 7.18 8.63
C HIS A 92 12.73 5.71 8.91
N THR A 93 11.49 5.26 8.67
CA THR A 93 11.09 3.85 8.87
C THR A 93 10.86 3.12 7.56
N GLU A 94 11.02 3.82 6.43
CA GLU A 94 10.73 3.33 5.09
C GLU A 94 9.34 2.69 4.96
N ASP A 95 8.34 3.26 5.65
CA ASP A 95 7.02 2.66 5.80
C ASP A 95 5.90 3.69 5.66
N PHE A 96 4.71 3.24 5.25
CA PHE A 96 3.51 4.05 5.26
C PHE A 96 2.81 3.94 6.61
N ARG A 97 2.37 5.08 7.14
CA ARG A 97 1.56 5.12 8.36
C ARG A 97 0.16 5.63 8.09
N GLU A 98 -0.75 5.17 8.94
CA GLU A 98 -2.07 5.78 9.06
C GLU A 98 -1.93 7.18 9.67
N GLU A 99 -2.86 8.05 9.31
CA GLU A 99 -2.96 9.41 9.85
C GLU A 99 -4.19 9.54 10.74
N SER A 100 -4.29 10.66 11.46
CA SER A 100 -5.45 10.90 12.31
C SER A 100 -6.74 11.01 11.48
N PRO A 101 -7.90 10.63 12.05
CA PRO A 101 -9.19 10.76 11.37
C PRO A 101 -9.46 12.19 10.86
N GLU A 102 -9.02 13.20 11.58
CA GLU A 102 -9.16 14.61 11.19
C GLU A 102 -8.36 14.94 9.92
N GLN A 103 -7.14 14.41 9.79
CA GLN A 103 -6.35 14.58 8.57
C GLN A 103 -6.96 13.82 7.40
N GLN A 104 -7.45 12.61 7.63
CA GLN A 104 -8.13 11.83 6.60
C GLN A 104 -9.38 12.55 6.09
N GLU A 105 -10.20 13.10 6.97
CA GLU A 105 -11.37 13.90 6.60
C GLU A 105 -10.97 15.15 5.80
N ARG A 106 -9.95 15.88 6.28
CA ARG A 106 -9.46 17.07 5.59
C ARG A 106 -8.97 16.75 4.17
N VAL A 107 -8.21 15.68 3.99
CA VAL A 107 -7.74 15.23 2.67
C VAL A 107 -8.92 14.84 1.79
N SER A 108 -9.90 14.12 2.33
CA SER A 108 -11.10 13.70 1.62
C SER A 108 -11.88 14.90 1.06
N GLN A 109 -12.04 15.97 1.85
CA GLN A 109 -12.68 17.20 1.42
C GLN A 109 -11.93 17.92 0.29
N HIS A 110 -10.61 17.79 0.22
CA HIS A 110 -9.75 18.45 -0.77
C HIS A 110 -9.33 17.53 -1.92
N LEU A 111 -9.92 16.34 -2.03
CA LEU A 111 -9.54 15.30 -2.98
C LEU A 111 -9.49 15.79 -4.44
N ARG A 112 -10.41 16.67 -4.84
CA ARG A 112 -10.44 17.25 -6.20
C ARG A 112 -9.15 17.97 -6.56
N SER A 113 -8.47 18.60 -5.59
CA SER A 113 -7.20 19.30 -5.86
C SER A 113 -6.04 18.33 -6.10
N LEU A 114 -6.16 17.09 -5.62
CA LEU A 114 -5.18 16.03 -5.81
C LEU A 114 -5.38 15.26 -7.12
N ASP A 115 -6.55 15.36 -7.77
CA ASP A 115 -6.91 14.57 -8.95
C ASP A 115 -5.85 14.53 -10.08
N PRO A 116 -5.16 15.65 -10.43
CA PRO A 116 -4.10 15.65 -11.44
C PRO A 116 -2.85 14.86 -11.04
N ASN A 117 -2.76 14.44 -9.79
CA ASN A 117 -1.62 13.76 -9.18
C ASN A 117 -1.93 12.31 -8.78
N LEU A 118 -3.14 11.83 -9.11
CA LEU A 118 -3.58 10.46 -8.86
C LEU A 118 -3.50 9.65 -10.16
N GLY A 119 -2.79 8.52 -10.10
CA GLY A 119 -2.74 7.55 -11.18
C GLY A 119 -4.04 6.75 -11.27
N PRO A 120 -4.51 6.37 -12.47
CA PRO A 120 -5.68 5.51 -12.62
C PRO A 120 -5.35 4.07 -12.19
N TYR A 121 -6.29 3.40 -11.53
CA TYR A 121 -6.20 1.96 -11.31
C TYR A 121 -6.20 1.19 -12.65
N PRO A 122 -5.35 0.16 -12.82
CA PRO A 122 -5.22 -0.62 -14.07
C PRO A 122 -6.38 -1.64 -14.24
N LEU A 123 -7.50 -1.14 -14.76
CA LEU A 123 -8.75 -1.90 -14.92
C LEU A 123 -8.65 -3.13 -15.83
N ASP A 124 -7.67 -3.18 -16.72
CA ASP A 124 -7.38 -4.33 -17.59
C ASP A 124 -7.00 -5.59 -16.80
N THR A 125 -6.39 -5.41 -15.62
CA THR A 125 -6.01 -6.52 -14.73
C THR A 125 -7.01 -6.82 -13.62
N TRP A 126 -8.03 -5.98 -13.44
CA TRP A 126 -8.98 -6.09 -12.34
C TRP A 126 -9.69 -7.45 -12.28
N ARG A 127 -10.24 -7.92 -13.41
CA ARG A 127 -10.96 -9.20 -13.46
C ARG A 127 -10.07 -10.38 -13.06
N ARG A 128 -8.79 -10.34 -13.45
CA ARG A 128 -7.81 -11.34 -13.07
C ARG A 128 -7.51 -11.27 -11.58
N TRP A 129 -7.38 -10.08 -11.02
CA TRP A 129 -7.20 -9.89 -9.58
C TRP A 129 -8.37 -10.47 -8.78
N VAL A 130 -9.61 -10.13 -9.14
CA VAL A 130 -10.82 -10.69 -8.49
C VAL A 130 -10.83 -12.22 -8.56
N ALA A 131 -10.50 -12.80 -9.71
CA ALA A 131 -10.45 -14.27 -9.84
C ALA A 131 -9.42 -14.92 -8.90
N LEU A 132 -8.30 -14.23 -8.63
CA LEU A 132 -7.24 -14.70 -7.72
C LEU A 132 -7.60 -14.50 -6.24
N THR A 133 -8.47 -13.55 -5.91
CA THR A 133 -8.71 -13.12 -4.52
C THR A 133 -10.12 -13.36 -4.00
N GLN A 134 -11.09 -13.72 -4.83
CA GLN A 134 -12.51 -13.87 -4.46
C GLN A 134 -12.80 -14.84 -3.30
N HIS A 135 -11.89 -15.77 -2.99
CA HIS A 135 -12.03 -16.72 -1.88
C HIS A 135 -11.32 -16.28 -0.59
N ILE A 136 -10.56 -15.18 -0.65
CA ILE A 136 -9.85 -14.65 0.51
C ILE A 136 -10.83 -13.80 1.33
N THR A 137 -11.25 -14.32 2.49
CA THR A 137 -12.10 -13.56 3.41
C THR A 137 -11.27 -12.68 4.35
N THR A 138 -11.89 -11.66 4.93
CA THR A 138 -11.26 -10.81 5.96
C THR A 138 -10.78 -11.62 7.17
N GLN A 139 -11.52 -12.66 7.57
CA GLN A 139 -11.13 -13.57 8.64
C GLN A 139 -9.88 -14.40 8.27
N HIS A 140 -9.82 -14.93 7.05
CA HIS A 140 -8.63 -15.67 6.59
C HIS A 140 -7.41 -14.75 6.57
N LEU A 141 -7.53 -13.54 5.99
CA LEU A 141 -6.48 -12.52 6.03
C LEU A 141 -5.99 -12.22 7.44
N ALA A 142 -6.91 -11.94 8.38
CA ALA A 142 -6.55 -11.63 9.76
C ALA A 142 -5.80 -12.79 10.46
N SER A 143 -6.07 -14.04 10.07
CA SER A 143 -5.41 -15.21 10.66
C SER A 143 -3.98 -15.44 10.16
N VAL A 144 -3.63 -14.92 8.98
CA VAL A 144 -2.32 -15.17 8.34
C VAL A 144 -1.42 -13.94 8.28
N LEU A 145 -2.01 -12.74 8.40
CA LEU A 145 -1.22 -11.50 8.41
C LEU A 145 -0.44 -11.35 9.72
N PRO A 146 0.75 -10.74 9.66
CA PRO A 146 1.46 -10.31 10.86
C PRO A 146 0.59 -9.33 11.68
N LEU A 147 0.88 -9.22 12.99
CA LEU A 147 0.18 -8.26 13.86
C LEU A 147 0.29 -6.80 13.38
N SER A 148 1.35 -6.48 12.62
CA SER A 148 1.52 -5.17 11.98
C SER A 148 0.59 -4.94 10.79
N GLY A 149 -0.04 -5.99 10.24
CA GLY A 149 -0.80 -5.96 8.99
C GLY A 149 0.07 -5.82 7.73
N MET A 150 1.39 -5.67 7.89
CA MET A 150 2.33 -5.44 6.80
C MET A 150 2.91 -6.76 6.29
N VAL A 151 2.95 -6.93 4.98
CA VAL A 151 3.57 -8.06 4.28
C VAL A 151 4.91 -7.60 3.74
N ARG A 152 6.00 -8.27 4.13
CA ARG A 152 7.37 -7.98 3.66
C ARG A 152 7.93 -9.17 2.90
N SER A 153 8.68 -8.90 1.83
CA SER A 153 9.32 -9.94 1.02
C SER A 153 10.52 -10.61 1.70
N VAL A 154 11.04 -10.02 2.78
CA VAL A 154 12.17 -10.56 3.55
C VAL A 154 11.70 -10.78 4.99
N ALA A 155 12.10 -11.91 5.57
CA ALA A 155 11.81 -12.22 6.96
C ALA A 155 12.56 -11.25 7.88
N GLU A 156 11.83 -10.62 8.80
CA GLU A 156 12.46 -9.84 9.87
C GLU A 156 13.23 -10.80 10.78
N THR A 157 14.55 -10.72 10.81
CA THR A 157 15.35 -11.37 11.85
C THR A 157 15.09 -10.66 13.16
N PRO A 158 14.60 -11.34 14.21
CA PRO A 158 14.45 -10.72 15.52
C PRO A 158 15.82 -10.23 15.98
N SER A 159 15.95 -8.94 16.25
CA SER A 159 17.16 -8.38 16.85
C SER A 159 17.39 -9.08 18.19
N ALA A 160 18.50 -9.80 18.31
CA ALA A 160 18.93 -10.36 19.59
C ALA A 160 19.04 -9.21 20.60
N SER A 161 18.18 -9.22 21.62
CA SER A 161 18.29 -8.31 22.74
C SER A 161 19.65 -8.53 23.39
N SER A 162 20.54 -7.54 23.27
CA SER A 162 21.81 -7.52 24.00
C SER A 162 21.51 -7.37 25.49
N SER A 163 21.43 -8.49 26.20
CA SER A 163 21.48 -8.52 27.65
C SER A 163 22.90 -8.14 28.09
N ASN A 164 23.10 -6.87 28.45
CA ASN A 164 24.27 -6.45 29.20
C ASN A 164 24.20 -7.06 30.61
N ALA A 165 24.72 -8.27 30.77
CA ALA A 165 25.06 -8.82 32.08
C ALA A 165 26.41 -8.24 32.51
N THR A 166 26.38 -7.12 33.25
CA THR A 166 27.54 -6.58 33.95
C THR A 166 27.93 -7.54 35.08
N THR A 167 28.93 -8.39 34.86
CA THR A 167 29.54 -9.16 35.96
C THR A 167 30.59 -8.29 36.65
N SER A 168 30.21 -7.65 37.75
CA SER A 168 31.15 -7.05 38.69
C SER A 168 31.97 -8.16 39.37
N HIS A 169 33.24 -8.31 38.99
CA HIS A 169 34.20 -9.08 39.77
C HIS A 169 34.74 -8.19 40.90
N SER A 170 34.33 -8.49 42.12
CA SER A 170 34.98 -8.02 43.35
C SER A 170 36.30 -8.76 43.54
N ASN A 171 37.43 -8.06 43.38
CA ASN A 171 38.73 -8.55 43.80
C ASN A 171 38.88 -8.39 45.32
N ASN A 172 39.19 -9.51 45.99
CA ASN A 172 39.60 -9.55 47.38
C ASN A 172 41.14 -9.64 47.43
N SER A 173 41.79 -8.69 48.11
CA SER A 173 43.17 -8.79 48.61
C SER A 173 43.31 -7.87 49.82
#